data_AF-A0A9X8ZZY6-F1
#
_entry.id   AF-A0A9X8ZZY6-F1
#
_cell.length_a   1.000
_cell.length_b   1.000
_cell.length_c   1.000
_cell.angle_alpha   90.00
_cell.angle_beta   90.00
_cell.angle_gamma   90.00
#
_symmetry.space_group_name_H-M   'P 1'
#
loop_
_entity.id
_entity.type
_entity.pdbx_description
1 polymer ?
#
loop_
_entity_poly.entity_id
_entity_poly.type
_entity_poly.pdbx_seq_one_letter_code
_entity_poly.pdbx_strand_id
1 'polypeptide(L)'
;YKESIRRYEQLKKDGIHFMDAGTSGGMEGARNGACYMIGGDQEAWDIVEPIFRDTAVENGYLYAGKAGSGHFLKMVHNGIEYGMMAAIGEGFEILEKSEFDYDYEKVSRVWNNGSVIRSWLMELTENAFS
;
A
#
# COMPACT_ATOMS: atom_id res chain seq x y z
N TYR A 1 -4.08 14.25 1.08
CA TYR A 1 -5.17 14.35 2.06
C TYR A 1 -5.69 15.78 2.28
N LYS A 2 -4.83 16.80 2.45
CA LYS A 2 -5.28 18.21 2.59
C LYS A 2 -6.17 18.68 1.43
N GLU A 3 -5.80 18.36 0.19
CA GLU A 3 -6.64 18.63 -0.98
C GLU A 3 -7.96 17.85 -0.98
N SER A 4 -7.98 16.66 -0.38
CA SER A 4 -9.21 15.86 -0.22
C SER A 4 -10.17 16.53 0.74
N ILE A 5 -9.66 17.06 1.86
CA ILE A 5 -10.43 17.89 2.79
C ILE A 5 -10.95 19.14 2.08
N ARG A 6 -10.09 19.85 1.33
CA ARG A 6 -10.51 21.05 0.57
C ARG A 6 -11.62 20.75 -0.44
N ARG A 7 -11.50 19.65 -1.19
CA ARG A 7 -12.50 19.21 -2.19
C ARG A 7 -13.80 18.78 -1.52
N TYR A 8 -13.70 18.04 -0.41
CA TYR A 8 -14.84 17.67 0.42
C TYR A 8 -15.64 18.90 0.86
N GLU A 9 -14.99 19.89 1.47
CA GLU A 9 -15.65 21.12 1.93
C GLU A 9 -16.25 21.96 0.79
N GLN A 10 -15.67 21.88 -0.41
CA GLN A 10 -16.20 22.56 -1.59
C GLN A 10 -17.47 21.86 -2.09
N LEU A 11 -17.40 20.55 -2.32
CA LEU A 11 -18.50 19.75 -2.87
C LEU A 11 -19.68 19.62 -1.91
N LYS A 12 -19.41 19.61 -0.60
CA LYS A 12 -20.44 19.59 0.44
C LYS A 12 -21.39 20.80 0.36
N LYS A 13 -20.90 21.97 -0.07
CA LYS A 13 -21.73 23.18 -0.24
C LYS A 13 -22.77 23.01 -1.35
N ASP A 14 -22.48 22.16 -2.32
CA ASP A 14 -23.35 21.84 -3.45
C ASP A 14 -24.19 20.56 -3.19
N GLY A 15 -24.14 20.01 -1.96
CA GLY A 15 -24.82 18.77 -1.60
C GLY A 15 -24.22 17.51 -2.22
N ILE A 16 -22.96 17.56 -2.66
CA ILE A 16 -22.26 16.44 -3.28
C ILE A 16 -21.35 15.77 -2.24
N HIS A 17 -21.57 14.47 -2.00
CA HIS A 17 -20.66 13.69 -1.17
C HIS A 17 -19.33 13.44 -1.88
N PHE A 18 -18.25 13.55 -1.11
CA PHE A 18 -16.90 13.28 -1.57
C PHE A 18 -16.25 12.21 -0.70
N MET A 19 -15.71 11.19 -1.35
CA MET A 19 -14.97 10.10 -0.73
C MET A 19 -13.55 10.09 -1.29
N ASP A 20 -12.54 10.11 -0.42
CA ASP A 20 -11.16 9.84 -0.82
C ASP A 20 -10.79 8.38 -0.64
N ALA A 21 -10.15 7.79 -1.64
CA ALA A 21 -9.79 6.37 -1.65
C ALA A 21 -8.30 6.21 -1.99
N GLY A 22 -7.49 6.00 -0.95
CA GLY A 22 -6.12 5.54 -1.11
C GLY A 22 -6.12 4.11 -1.63
N THR A 23 -5.44 3.85 -2.75
CA THR A 23 -5.41 2.52 -3.40
C THR A 23 -3.98 1.99 -3.49
N SER A 24 -3.74 0.74 -3.12
CA SER A 24 -2.44 0.05 -3.20
C SER A 24 -2.57 -1.33 -3.86
N GLY A 25 -1.47 -1.87 -4.40
CA GLY A 25 -1.44 -3.17 -5.11
C GLY A 25 -0.89 -3.14 -6.55
N GLY A 26 -0.58 -1.96 -7.10
CA GLY A 26 -0.01 -1.84 -8.44
C GLY A 26 -0.96 -2.31 -9.56
N MET A 27 -0.40 -2.69 -10.72
CA MET A 27 -1.19 -3.17 -11.86
C MET A 27 -1.90 -4.49 -11.55
N GLU A 28 -1.22 -5.39 -10.83
CA GLU A 28 -1.76 -6.70 -10.48
C GLU A 28 -2.94 -6.57 -9.51
N GLY A 29 -2.77 -5.77 -8.45
CA GLY A 29 -3.87 -5.49 -7.53
C GLY A 29 -5.03 -4.75 -8.20
N ALA A 30 -4.75 -3.83 -9.14
CA ALA A 30 -5.83 -3.19 -9.90
C ALA A 30 -6.63 -4.19 -10.75
N ARG A 31 -6.03 -5.32 -11.17
CA ARG A 31 -6.69 -6.34 -11.98
C ARG A 31 -7.39 -7.41 -11.14
N ASN A 32 -6.76 -7.85 -10.05
CA ASN A 32 -7.13 -9.05 -9.30
C ASN A 32 -7.61 -8.77 -7.86
N GLY A 33 -7.63 -7.51 -7.45
CA GLY A 33 -8.07 -7.09 -6.12
C GLY A 33 -7.07 -6.11 -5.51
N ALA A 34 -7.53 -4.94 -5.09
CA ALA A 34 -6.66 -3.91 -4.53
C ALA A 34 -6.82 -3.76 -3.02
N CYS A 35 -5.87 -3.05 -2.40
CA CYS A 35 -5.99 -2.57 -1.04
C CYS A 35 -6.54 -1.14 -1.02
N TYR A 36 -7.67 -0.91 -0.35
CA TYR A 36 -8.34 0.38 -0.29
C TYR A 36 -8.40 0.97 1.13
N MET A 37 -8.09 2.26 1.24
CA MET A 37 -8.18 3.05 2.46
C MET A 37 -9.09 4.23 2.18
N ILE A 38 -10.31 4.21 2.72
CA ILE A 38 -11.39 5.12 2.30
C ILE A 38 -11.75 6.11 3.41
N GLY A 39 -11.86 7.40 3.08
CA GLY A 39 -12.35 8.44 3.97
C GLY A 39 -13.50 9.24 3.37
N GLY A 40 -14.43 9.71 4.20
CA GLY A 40 -15.55 10.56 3.80
C GLY A 40 -16.68 10.57 4.83
N ASP A 41 -17.91 10.77 4.36
CA ASP A 41 -19.12 10.72 5.20
C ASP A 41 -19.63 9.27 5.31
N GLN A 42 -20.14 8.89 6.49
CA GLN A 42 -20.68 7.55 6.72
C GLN A 42 -21.84 7.22 5.78
N GLU A 43 -22.73 8.19 5.55
CA GLU A 43 -23.89 8.01 4.68
C GLU A 43 -23.50 7.71 3.23
N ALA A 44 -22.40 8.29 2.74
CA ALA A 44 -21.86 7.99 1.43
C ALA A 44 -21.18 6.62 1.41
N TRP A 45 -20.44 6.27 2.47
CA TRP A 45 -19.81 4.97 2.64
C TRP A 45 -20.83 3.83 2.58
N ASP A 46 -21.94 3.94 3.30
CA ASP A 46 -22.98 2.90 3.36
C ASP A 46 -23.56 2.59 1.97
N ILE A 47 -23.46 3.52 1.02
CA ILE A 47 -23.89 3.34 -0.38
C ILE A 47 -22.78 2.70 -1.23
N VAL A 48 -21.53 3.15 -1.09
CA VAL A 48 -20.42 2.75 -1.99
C VAL A 48 -19.61 1.56 -1.49
N GLU A 49 -19.77 1.15 -0.23
CA GLU A 49 -19.06 0.00 0.37
C GLU A 49 -19.06 -1.26 -0.50
N PRO A 50 -20.19 -1.67 -1.14
CA PRO A 50 -20.21 -2.90 -1.92
C PRO A 50 -19.19 -2.91 -3.06
N ILE A 51 -18.89 -1.76 -3.67
CA ILE A 51 -17.90 -1.67 -4.75
C ILE A 51 -16.52 -2.02 -4.20
N PHE A 52 -16.14 -1.45 -3.05
CA PHE A 52 -14.84 -1.71 -2.44
C PHE A 52 -14.73 -3.14 -1.93
N ARG A 53 -15.80 -3.69 -1.35
CA ARG A 53 -15.85 -5.09 -0.94
C ARG A 53 -15.62 -6.04 -2.11
N ASP A 54 -16.32 -5.82 -3.22
CA ASP A 54 -16.33 -6.75 -4.35
C ASP A 54 -15.07 -6.62 -5.22
N THR A 55 -14.32 -5.51 -5.13
CA THR A 55 -13.07 -5.28 -5.89
C THR A 55 -11.79 -5.29 -5.05
N ALA A 56 -11.88 -5.51 -3.73
CA ALA A 56 -10.71 -5.64 -2.87
C ALA A 56 -10.19 -7.08 -2.86
N VAL A 57 -8.92 -7.25 -2.47
CA VAL A 57 -8.49 -8.56 -1.93
C VAL A 57 -9.24 -8.86 -0.64
N GLU A 58 -9.24 -10.13 -0.21
CA GLU A 58 -9.81 -10.52 1.07
C GLU A 58 -9.23 -9.67 2.22
N ASN A 59 -10.10 -9.08 3.04
CA ASN A 59 -9.74 -8.13 4.11
C ASN A 59 -8.93 -6.90 3.63
N GLY A 60 -9.01 -6.57 2.33
CA GLY A 60 -8.22 -5.54 1.67
C GLY A 60 -8.83 -4.15 1.65
N TYR A 61 -9.87 -3.85 2.45
CA TYR A 61 -10.42 -2.50 2.48
C TYR A 61 -10.79 -2.06 3.89
N LEU A 62 -10.69 -0.74 4.12
CA LEU A 62 -11.02 -0.12 5.39
C LEU A 62 -11.67 1.25 5.18
N TYR A 63 -12.80 1.47 5.85
CA TYR A 63 -13.33 2.81 6.09
C TYR A 63 -12.58 3.45 7.25
N ALA A 64 -11.70 4.40 6.92
CA ALA A 64 -10.80 5.10 7.83
C ALA A 64 -11.46 6.30 8.55
N GLY A 65 -12.71 6.60 8.24
CA GLY A 65 -13.51 7.65 8.88
C GLY A 65 -13.59 8.92 8.03
N LYS A 66 -13.41 10.08 8.65
CA LYS A 66 -13.71 11.40 8.05
C LYS A 66 -12.93 11.66 6.76
N ALA A 67 -13.43 12.59 5.94
CA ALA A 67 -12.76 13.05 4.73
C ALA A 67 -11.27 13.41 4.96
N GLY A 68 -10.43 12.94 4.05
CA GLY A 68 -8.98 13.01 4.09
C GLY A 68 -8.30 11.83 4.79
N SER A 69 -9.00 11.05 5.62
CA SER A 69 -8.40 9.94 6.37
C SER A 69 -7.85 8.83 5.48
N GLY A 70 -8.56 8.47 4.41
CA GLY A 70 -8.15 7.42 3.47
C GLY A 70 -6.84 7.76 2.76
N HIS A 71 -6.76 8.95 2.16
CA HIS A 71 -5.52 9.43 1.53
C HIS A 71 -4.40 9.72 2.53
N PHE A 72 -4.71 10.08 3.78
CA PHE A 72 -3.69 10.22 4.82
C PHE A 72 -3.09 8.86 5.17
N LEU A 73 -3.94 7.85 5.38
CA LEU A 73 -3.50 6.49 5.67
C LEU A 73 -2.65 5.93 4.52
N LYS A 74 -3.05 6.15 3.27
CA LYS A 74 -2.24 5.78 2.09
C LYS A 74 -0.90 6.52 2.01
N MET A 75 -0.86 7.79 2.42
CA MET A 75 0.40 8.54 2.48
C MET A 75 1.36 7.91 3.50
N VAL A 76 0.86 7.49 4.68
CA VAL A 76 1.67 6.80 5.69
C VAL A 76 2.11 5.42 5.21
N HIS A 77 1.23 4.65 4.57
CA HIS A 77 1.59 3.37 3.92
C HIS A 77 2.81 3.54 3.01
N ASN A 78 2.83 4.55 2.14
CA ASN A 78 3.97 4.81 1.26
C ASN A 78 5.24 5.22 2.03
N GLY A 79 5.10 5.96 3.14
CA GLY A 79 6.24 6.24 4.01
C GLY A 79 6.87 4.98 4.60
N ILE A 80 6.04 4.02 5.03
CA ILE A 80 6.48 2.71 5.53
C ILE A 80 7.15 1.90 4.41
N GLU A 81 6.54 1.86 3.22
CA GLU A 81 7.08 1.18 2.03
C GLU A 81 8.50 1.64 1.72
N TYR A 82 8.76 2.96 1.74
CA TYR A 82 10.09 3.51 1.51
C TYR A 82 11.10 3.08 2.58
N GLY A 83 10.68 3.06 3.85
CA GLY A 83 11.52 2.57 4.95
C GLY A 83 11.88 1.10 4.81
N MET A 84 10.93 0.27 4.38
CA MET A 84 11.17 -1.16 4.11
C MET A 84 12.15 -1.35 2.96
N MET A 85 11.96 -0.63 1.85
CA MET A 85 12.87 -0.68 0.70
C MET A 85 14.29 -0.25 1.08
N ALA A 86 14.42 0.83 1.86
CA ALA A 86 15.71 1.29 2.36
C ALA A 86 16.41 0.24 3.23
N ALA A 87 15.68 -0.38 4.17
CA ALA A 87 16.23 -1.42 5.05
C ALA A 87 16.71 -2.65 4.25
N ILE A 88 15.96 -3.06 3.22
CA ILE A 88 16.37 -4.14 2.32
C ILE A 88 17.64 -3.73 1.55
N GLY A 89 17.64 -2.54 0.94
CA GLY A 89 18.78 -2.04 0.17
C GLY A 89 20.07 -1.93 1.00
N GLU A 90 19.98 -1.36 2.21
CA GLU A 90 21.12 -1.29 3.13
C GLU A 90 21.64 -2.68 3.54
N GLY A 91 20.74 -3.66 3.72
CA GLY A 91 21.12 -5.04 4.01
C GLY A 91 21.95 -5.67 2.89
N PHE A 92 21.52 -5.51 1.63
CA PHE A 92 22.27 -6.01 0.47
C PHE A 92 23.59 -5.27 0.25
N GLU A 93 23.64 -3.96 0.49
CA GLU A 93 24.89 -3.18 0.43
C GLU A 93 25.94 -3.69 1.44
N ILE A 94 25.51 -4.13 2.63
CA ILE A 94 26.41 -4.74 3.62
C ILE A 94 26.93 -6.09 3.13
N LEU A 95 26.09 -6.91 2.47
CA LEU A 95 26.53 -8.18 1.88
C LEU A 95 27.57 -7.94 0.78
N GLU A 96 27.34 -6.97 -0.11
CA GLU A 96 28.26 -6.57 -1.18
C GLU A 96 29.62 -6.12 -0.65
N LYS A 97 29.63 -5.39 0.46
CA LYS A 97 30.87 -4.92 1.09
C LYS A 97 31.55 -5.95 1.98
N SER A 98 30.95 -7.13 2.16
CA SER A 98 31.53 -8.18 2.98
C SER A 98 32.68 -8.89 2.25
N GLU A 99 33.44 -9.71 2.96
CA GLU A 99 34.51 -10.54 2.38
C GLU A 99 34.00 -11.81 1.67
N PHE A 100 32.68 -12.05 1.70
CA PHE A 100 32.05 -13.26 1.18
C PHE A 100 31.44 -13.03 -0.21
N ASP A 101 31.51 -14.04 -1.06
CA ASP A 101 30.93 -14.02 -2.41
C ASP A 101 29.49 -14.58 -2.36
N TYR A 102 28.52 -13.68 -2.21
CA TYR A 102 27.11 -14.04 -2.12
C TYR A 102 26.41 -14.01 -3.48
N ASP A 103 25.61 -15.03 -3.74
CA ASP A 103 24.63 -15.03 -4.82
C ASP A 103 23.33 -14.38 -4.35
N TYR A 104 23.05 -13.16 -4.81
CA TYR A 104 21.91 -12.37 -4.33
C TYR A 104 20.55 -12.94 -4.70
N GLU A 105 20.44 -13.67 -5.81
CA GLU A 105 19.23 -14.41 -6.17
C GLU A 105 18.98 -15.50 -5.11
N LYS A 106 20.00 -16.28 -4.75
CA LYS A 106 19.87 -17.32 -3.71
C LYS A 106 19.64 -16.74 -2.32
N VAL A 107 20.27 -15.62 -1.98
CA VAL A 107 20.09 -14.94 -0.68
C VAL A 107 18.66 -14.42 -0.53
N SER A 108 18.17 -13.66 -1.51
CA SER A 108 16.78 -13.16 -1.50
C SER A 108 15.77 -14.31 -1.49
N ARG A 109 16.03 -15.39 -2.25
CA ARG A 109 15.22 -16.61 -2.21
C ARG A 109 15.17 -17.24 -0.83
N VAL A 110 16.29 -17.45 -0.16
CA VAL A 110 16.26 -18.06 1.18
C VAL A 110 15.55 -17.14 2.19
N TRP A 111 15.66 -15.82 2.03
CA TRP A 111 14.92 -14.86 2.86
C TRP A 111 13.41 -14.84 2.59
N ASN A 112 12.96 -15.13 1.37
CA ASN A 112 11.52 -15.31 1.09
C ASN A 112 10.95 -16.61 1.69
N ASN A 113 11.79 -17.59 1.99
CA ASN A 113 11.35 -18.93 2.38
C ASN A 113 11.53 -19.20 3.88
N GLY A 114 10.49 -18.92 4.67
CA GLY A 114 10.43 -19.26 6.10
C GLY A 114 11.12 -18.27 7.04
N SER A 115 11.75 -17.22 6.50
CA SER A 115 12.37 -16.17 7.33
C SER A 115 11.34 -15.19 7.91
N VAL A 116 11.79 -14.39 8.89
CA VAL A 116 10.99 -13.32 9.50
C VAL A 116 10.77 -12.15 8.52
N ILE A 117 11.70 -11.89 7.61
CA ILE A 117 11.67 -10.73 6.70
C ILE A 117 11.02 -11.03 5.34
N ARG A 118 10.40 -12.20 5.18
CA ARG A 118 9.62 -12.55 3.98
C ARG A 118 8.56 -11.48 3.72
N SER A 119 8.47 -11.00 2.48
CA SER A 119 7.53 -9.95 2.09
C SER A 119 7.46 -9.82 0.58
N TRP A 120 6.42 -9.16 0.08
CA TRP A 120 6.30 -8.80 -1.33
C TRP A 120 7.51 -8.01 -1.85
N LEU A 121 8.08 -7.10 -1.05
CA LEU A 121 9.27 -6.35 -1.46
C LEU A 121 10.51 -7.25 -1.57
N MET A 122 10.62 -8.28 -0.74
CA MET A 122 11.69 -9.27 -0.86
C MET A 122 11.48 -10.21 -2.06
N GLU A 123 10.22 -10.53 -2.42
CA GLU A 123 9.90 -11.24 -3.67
C GLU A 123 10.29 -10.41 -4.91
N LEU A 124 10.00 -9.10 -4.90
CA LEU A 124 10.46 -8.20 -5.95
C LEU A 124 11.99 -8.09 -6.01
N THR A 125 12.66 -8.12 -4.85
CA THR A 125 14.13 -8.11 -4.79
C THR A 125 14.71 -9.39 -5.38
N GLU A 126 14.14 -10.56 -5.08
CA GLU A 126 14.52 -11.83 -5.71
C GLU A 126 14.35 -11.79 -7.22
N ASN A 127 13.20 -11.32 -7.71
CA ASN A 127 12.94 -11.19 -9.14
C ASN A 127 13.86 -10.17 -9.84
N ALA A 128 14.46 -9.24 -9.11
CA ALA A 128 15.40 -8.26 -9.68
C ALA A 128 16.82 -8.85 -9.87
N PHE A 129 17.15 -9.92 -9.14
CA PHE A 129 18.45 -10.60 -9.23
C PHE A 129 18.44 -11.85 -10.11
N SER A 130 17.27 -12.28 -10.60
CA SER A 130 17.10 -13.46 -11.48
C SER A 130 17.27 -13.18 -12.98
#